data_AF-A0A1Y2G486-F1
#
_entry.id   AF-A0A1Y2G486-F1
#
_cell.length_a   1.000
_cell.length_b   1.000
_cell.length_c   1.000
_cell.angle_alpha   90.00
_cell.angle_beta   90.00
_cell.angle_gamma   90.00
#
_symmetry.space_group_name_H-M   'P 1'
#
loop_
_entity.id
_entity.type
_entity.pdbx_description
1 polymer ?
#
loop_
_entity_poly.entity_id
_entity_poly.type
_entity_poly.pdbx_seq_one_letter_code
_entity_poly.pdbx_strand_id
1 'polypeptide(L)'
;MALSDAALTDRTNALLTNFTQHSFKAHDLKAAVPLRSTNNYNSQHTENFTRFTQDATNMTGMTAQSDSGLVMDPEDKERAVEDLQGFKDFVSTLKFAYLESNIKLQFVAHITDKDGPKIISLEDNDKLEKERLQSKAELKEKKRRAGELEGLIRAEAESLDNRLQQTEQDAMTAANLLRECEAMEAEIAMLKNKRSATERITIDESLVLQDEQLNKMAQIGPKTAAATEKISATKSNIKKHKAMYEKLEGQKKEMNKEQADRELKGTRDERAEEACRWITNATALYSSLLGIRSAYALGSPPTEMIIEYERTEGDSRTLSIKFGRDGKMRDAELVHSNIDIQDLVQAYLPSQDLRALVQEVRARIVR
;
A
#
# COMPACT_ATOMS: atom_id res chain seq x y z
N MET A 1 -54.05 -30.99 -14.42
CA MET A 1 -54.50 -31.13 -15.82
C MET A 1 -53.82 -30.04 -16.63
N ALA A 2 -52.71 -30.38 -17.28
CA ALA A 2 -51.91 -29.48 -18.08
C ALA A 2 -52.61 -29.27 -19.43
N LEU A 3 -53.27 -28.11 -19.60
CA LEU A 3 -53.66 -27.64 -20.93
C LEU A 3 -52.41 -27.02 -21.56
N SER A 4 -51.78 -27.85 -22.39
CA SER A 4 -50.56 -27.67 -23.16
C SER A 4 -50.34 -26.28 -23.75
N ASP A 5 -49.18 -25.68 -23.46
CA ASP A 5 -48.63 -24.46 -24.09
C ASP A 5 -48.72 -24.49 -25.63
N ALA A 6 -48.70 -25.68 -26.24
CA ALA A 6 -48.86 -25.86 -27.68
C ALA A 6 -50.20 -25.30 -28.21
N ALA A 7 -51.27 -25.35 -27.41
CA ALA A 7 -52.59 -24.85 -27.82
C ALA A 7 -52.65 -23.32 -27.79
N LEU A 8 -51.83 -22.68 -26.94
CA LEU A 8 -51.73 -21.22 -26.88
C LEU A 8 -50.91 -20.71 -28.06
N THR A 9 -49.79 -21.38 -28.38
CA THR A 9 -48.93 -21.05 -29.53
C THR A 9 -49.62 -21.25 -30.87
N ASP A 10 -50.44 -22.29 -31.02
CA ASP A 10 -51.23 -22.49 -32.25
C ASP A 10 -52.30 -21.41 -32.42
N ARG A 11 -52.88 -20.92 -31.31
CA ARG A 11 -53.89 -19.87 -31.36
C ARG A 11 -53.29 -18.50 -31.68
N THR A 12 -52.09 -18.19 -31.19
CA THR A 12 -51.36 -16.97 -31.58
C THR A 12 -50.88 -17.04 -33.03
N ASN A 13 -50.40 -18.19 -33.50
CA ASN A 13 -50.01 -18.37 -34.90
C ASN A 13 -51.20 -18.25 -35.86
N ALA A 14 -52.39 -18.75 -35.47
CA ALA A 14 -53.63 -18.58 -36.23
C ALA A 14 -54.14 -17.12 -36.29
N LEU A 15 -53.89 -16.34 -35.23
CA LEU A 15 -54.22 -14.91 -35.20
C LEU A 15 -53.26 -14.08 -36.06
N LEU A 16 -51.97 -14.40 -36.04
CA LEU A 16 -50.95 -13.73 -36.87
C LEU A 16 -51.15 -14.00 -38.37
N THR A 17 -51.56 -15.22 -38.74
CA THR A 17 -51.91 -15.55 -40.13
C THR A 17 -53.21 -14.88 -40.60
N ASN A 18 -54.21 -14.72 -39.72
CA ASN A 18 -55.40 -13.93 -40.04
C ASN A 18 -55.08 -12.44 -40.20
N PHE A 19 -54.23 -11.88 -39.33
CA PHE A 19 -53.83 -10.48 -39.41
C PHE A 19 -53.07 -10.15 -40.70
N THR A 20 -52.17 -11.04 -41.12
CA THR A 20 -51.45 -10.90 -42.40
C THR A 20 -52.39 -11.05 -43.60
N GLN A 21 -53.32 -12.00 -43.60
CA GLN A 21 -54.31 -12.11 -44.70
C GLN A 21 -55.25 -10.91 -44.80
N HIS A 22 -55.62 -10.29 -43.68
CA HIS A 22 -56.45 -9.08 -43.69
C HIS A 22 -55.68 -7.84 -44.17
N SER A 23 -54.37 -7.74 -43.89
CA SER A 23 -53.57 -6.59 -44.35
C SER A 23 -53.37 -6.59 -45.87
N PHE A 24 -53.20 -7.76 -46.49
CA PHE A 24 -53.11 -7.88 -47.95
C PHE A 24 -54.44 -7.59 -48.66
N LYS A 25 -55.59 -7.99 -48.11
CA LYS A 25 -56.91 -7.66 -48.68
C LYS A 25 -57.24 -6.16 -48.62
N ALA A 26 -56.72 -5.44 -47.63
CA ALA A 26 -56.85 -3.98 -47.56
C ALA A 26 -56.03 -3.27 -48.64
N HIS A 27 -54.91 -3.86 -49.07
CA HIS A 27 -54.08 -3.34 -50.15
C HIS A 27 -54.74 -3.49 -51.53
N ASP A 28 -55.44 -4.62 -51.77
CA ASP A 28 -56.18 -4.85 -53.02
C ASP A 28 -57.41 -3.93 -53.17
N LEU A 29 -58.08 -3.58 -52.07
CA LEU A 29 -59.18 -2.59 -52.06
C LEU A 29 -58.69 -1.18 -52.44
N LYS A 30 -57.41 -0.89 -52.26
CA LYS A 30 -56.78 0.39 -52.64
C LYS A 30 -56.55 0.51 -54.16
N ALA A 31 -56.38 -0.62 -54.85
CA ALA A 31 -56.15 -0.68 -56.29
C ALA A 31 -57.44 -0.71 -57.13
N ALA A 32 -58.59 -1.05 -56.53
CA ALA A 32 -59.84 -1.29 -57.24
C ALA A 32 -60.80 -0.09 -57.30
N VAL A 33 -60.43 1.09 -56.79
CA VAL A 33 -61.27 2.31 -56.85
C VAL A 33 -60.77 3.21 -57.99
N PRO A 34 -61.46 3.28 -59.14
CA PRO A 34 -61.12 4.26 -60.16
C PRO A 34 -61.56 5.64 -59.68
N LEU A 35 -60.59 6.49 -59.34
CA LEU A 35 -60.81 7.91 -59.09
C LEU A 35 -61.27 8.55 -60.41
N ARG A 36 -62.54 8.93 -60.46
CA ARG A 36 -63.15 9.68 -61.55
C ARG A 36 -62.42 11.03 -61.67
N SER A 37 -61.69 11.22 -62.77
CA SER A 37 -60.99 12.47 -63.07
C SER A 37 -61.94 13.67 -63.04
N THR A 38 -61.74 14.55 -62.07
CA THR A 38 -62.33 15.89 -62.02
C THR A 38 -61.27 16.89 -62.47
N ASN A 39 -61.17 17.09 -63.78
CA ASN A 39 -60.56 18.29 -64.34
C ASN A 39 -61.41 19.50 -63.93
N ASN A 40 -60.72 20.59 -63.54
CA ASN A 40 -61.24 21.87 -63.03
C ASN A 40 -61.75 21.86 -61.58
N TYR A 41 -60.89 22.22 -60.63
CA TYR A 41 -61.04 23.37 -59.71
C TYR A 41 -59.87 23.38 -58.70
N ASN A 42 -59.23 24.56 -58.55
CA ASN A 42 -58.25 24.96 -57.52
C ASN A 42 -56.97 24.12 -57.29
N SER A 43 -55.89 24.57 -57.95
CA SER A 43 -54.51 24.07 -57.88
C SER A 43 -53.72 24.48 -56.62
N GLN A 44 -54.34 24.61 -55.43
CA GLN A 44 -53.62 25.04 -54.22
C GLN A 44 -53.65 24.05 -53.04
N HIS A 45 -54.41 22.94 -53.12
CA HIS A 45 -54.50 21.96 -52.02
C HIS A 45 -53.92 20.58 -52.31
N THR A 46 -53.37 20.36 -53.50
CA THR A 46 -52.77 19.06 -53.89
C THR A 46 -51.26 18.99 -53.63
N GLU A 47 -50.59 20.09 -53.29
CA GLU A 47 -49.14 20.10 -53.02
C GLU A 47 -48.76 19.28 -51.77
N ASN A 48 -49.69 19.06 -50.84
CA ASN A 48 -49.47 18.24 -49.65
C ASN A 48 -49.53 16.74 -49.94
N PHE A 49 -50.19 16.33 -51.03
CA PHE A 49 -50.41 14.90 -51.34
C PHE A 49 -49.17 14.21 -51.93
N THR A 50 -48.31 14.95 -52.64
CA THR A 50 -47.09 14.41 -53.26
C THR A 50 -45.86 14.43 -52.34
N ARG A 51 -45.92 15.11 -51.20
CA ARG A 51 -44.78 15.23 -50.27
C ARG A 51 -44.60 13.97 -49.42
N PHE A 52 -45.71 13.33 -49.02
CA PHE A 52 -45.70 12.10 -48.23
C PHE A 52 -45.02 10.91 -48.94
N THR A 53 -45.10 10.85 -50.28
CA THR A 53 -44.52 9.73 -51.05
C THR A 53 -43.08 9.96 -51.47
N GLN A 54 -42.55 11.19 -51.40
CA GLN A 54 -41.19 11.52 -51.84
C GLN A 54 -40.17 11.59 -50.69
N ASP A 55 -40.58 11.86 -49.44
CA ASP A 55 -39.66 11.95 -48.30
C ASP A 55 -39.34 10.61 -47.62
N ALA A 56 -40.13 9.56 -47.88
CA ALA A 56 -39.91 8.23 -47.29
C ALA A 56 -38.58 7.57 -47.72
N THR A 57 -37.93 8.06 -48.79
CA THR A 57 -36.64 7.53 -49.28
C THR A 57 -35.41 8.20 -48.68
N ASN A 58 -35.56 9.31 -47.93
CA ASN A 58 -34.42 10.04 -47.34
C ASN A 58 -34.15 9.70 -45.86
N MET A 59 -34.97 8.86 -45.21
CA MET A 59 -34.87 8.52 -43.78
C MET A 59 -33.89 7.39 -43.44
N THR A 60 -32.99 6.98 -44.34
CA THR A 60 -31.96 5.97 -44.06
C THR A 60 -30.58 6.61 -43.81
N GLY A 61 -30.52 7.50 -42.81
CA GLY A 61 -29.27 7.95 -42.22
C GLY A 61 -28.81 6.97 -41.15
N MET A 62 -27.91 6.06 -41.50
CA MET A 62 -27.30 5.12 -40.55
C MET A 62 -26.55 5.87 -39.45
N THR A 63 -27.04 5.81 -38.22
CA THR A 63 -26.17 5.82 -37.03
C THR A 63 -26.55 4.66 -36.13
N ALA A 64 -25.52 3.94 -35.70
CA ALA A 64 -25.59 2.63 -35.12
C ALA A 64 -26.09 2.66 -33.66
N GLN A 65 -26.68 1.54 -33.26
CA GLN A 65 -26.99 1.12 -31.89
C GLN A 65 -28.21 1.76 -31.23
N SER A 66 -29.39 1.16 -31.44
CA SER A 66 -30.30 0.69 -30.38
C SER A 66 -31.46 -0.09 -31.02
N ASP A 67 -31.70 -1.28 -30.48
CA ASP A 67 -32.76 -2.21 -30.87
C ASP A 67 -34.11 -1.67 -30.36
N SER A 68 -35.14 -1.71 -31.21
CA SER A 68 -36.52 -1.27 -30.97
C SER A 68 -36.81 0.25 -30.88
N GLY A 69 -37.32 0.80 -31.99
CA GLY A 69 -38.41 1.78 -31.96
C GLY A 69 -38.04 3.22 -32.30
N LEU A 70 -38.47 3.65 -33.50
CA LEU A 70 -38.65 5.04 -33.95
C LEU A 70 -38.43 6.11 -32.86
N VAL A 71 -37.21 6.64 -32.75
CA VAL A 71 -37.01 7.93 -32.09
C VAL A 71 -37.44 8.99 -33.09
N MET A 72 -38.73 9.36 -33.03
CA MET A 72 -39.24 10.53 -33.73
C MET A 72 -38.73 11.78 -33.02
N ASP A 73 -38.12 12.70 -33.76
CA ASP A 73 -37.74 14.00 -33.20
C ASP A 73 -39.00 14.72 -32.68
N PRO A 74 -38.88 15.59 -31.65
CA PRO A 74 -40.02 16.27 -31.04
C PRO A 74 -40.87 17.05 -32.05
N GLU A 75 -40.22 17.66 -33.05
CA GLU A 75 -40.87 18.42 -34.12
C GLU A 75 -41.65 17.50 -35.09
N ASP A 76 -41.14 16.30 -35.39
CA ASP A 76 -41.83 15.32 -36.22
C ASP A 76 -43.06 14.73 -35.51
N LYS A 77 -43.00 14.62 -34.18
CA LYS A 77 -44.15 14.20 -33.37
C LYS A 77 -45.28 15.24 -33.39
N GLU A 78 -44.96 16.53 -33.26
CA GLU A 78 -45.97 17.60 -33.35
C GLU A 78 -46.62 17.64 -34.73
N ARG A 79 -45.82 17.49 -35.78
CA ARG A 79 -46.31 17.45 -37.17
C ARG A 79 -47.21 16.25 -37.45
N ALA A 80 -46.86 15.07 -36.94
CA ALA A 80 -47.70 13.88 -37.04
C ALA A 80 -49.04 14.05 -36.30
N VAL A 81 -49.06 14.80 -35.19
CA VAL A 81 -50.29 15.10 -34.44
C VAL A 81 -51.20 16.05 -35.24
N GLU A 82 -50.64 17.07 -35.88
CA GLU A 82 -51.39 17.98 -36.76
C GLU A 82 -51.98 17.24 -37.97
N ASP A 83 -51.21 16.38 -38.62
CA ASP A 83 -51.68 15.56 -39.75
C ASP A 83 -52.78 14.57 -39.35
N LEU A 84 -52.65 13.95 -38.17
CA LEU A 84 -53.70 13.07 -37.61
C LEU A 84 -54.98 13.84 -37.29
N GLN A 85 -54.87 15.07 -36.80
CA GLN A 85 -56.00 15.94 -36.53
C GLN A 85 -56.71 16.34 -37.83
N GLY A 86 -55.95 16.70 -38.87
CA GLY A 86 -56.49 16.95 -40.21
C GLY A 86 -57.22 15.73 -40.80
N PHE A 87 -56.65 14.53 -40.66
CA PHE A 87 -57.29 13.29 -41.10
C PHE A 87 -58.59 13.00 -40.34
N LYS A 88 -58.59 13.21 -39.02
CA LYS A 88 -59.79 13.04 -38.18
C LYS A 88 -60.92 13.99 -38.61
N ASP A 89 -60.59 15.24 -38.94
CA ASP A 89 -61.57 16.23 -39.37
C ASP A 89 -62.12 15.91 -40.78
N PHE A 90 -61.27 15.42 -41.68
CA PHE A 90 -61.69 14.90 -42.98
C PHE A 90 -62.62 13.68 -42.85
N VAL A 91 -62.26 12.69 -42.04
CA VAL A 91 -63.10 11.50 -41.80
C VAL A 91 -64.42 11.88 -41.15
N SER A 92 -64.42 12.86 -40.25
CA SER A 92 -65.64 13.38 -39.63
C SER A 92 -66.55 14.01 -40.68
N THR A 93 -65.99 14.84 -41.56
CA THR A 93 -66.72 15.47 -42.68
C THR A 93 -67.26 14.43 -43.65
N LEU A 94 -66.46 13.42 -44.00
CA LEU A 94 -66.87 12.31 -44.85
C LEU A 94 -68.00 11.49 -44.22
N LYS A 95 -67.92 11.23 -42.91
CA LYS A 95 -68.98 10.56 -42.16
C LYS A 95 -70.27 11.36 -42.19
N PHE A 96 -70.21 12.69 -42.02
CA PHE A 96 -71.39 13.55 -42.12
C PHE A 96 -72.00 13.53 -43.53
N ALA A 97 -71.17 13.68 -44.57
CA ALA A 97 -71.63 13.61 -45.95
C ALA A 97 -72.25 12.25 -46.30
N TYR A 98 -71.66 11.16 -45.81
CA TYR A 98 -72.20 9.81 -46.01
C TYR A 98 -73.52 9.61 -45.26
N LEU A 99 -73.60 10.05 -44.00
CA LEU A 99 -74.85 9.99 -43.22
C LEU A 99 -75.94 10.83 -43.87
N GLU A 100 -75.63 12.04 -44.33
CA GLU A 100 -76.57 12.90 -45.02
C GLU A 100 -77.05 12.26 -46.34
N SER A 101 -76.13 11.69 -47.13
CA SER A 101 -76.47 10.97 -48.34
C SER A 101 -77.36 9.75 -48.06
N ASN A 102 -77.06 8.98 -47.00
CA ASN A 102 -77.84 7.82 -46.59
C ASN A 102 -79.23 8.23 -46.08
N ILE A 103 -79.35 9.30 -45.29
CA ILE A 103 -80.64 9.85 -44.85
C ILE A 103 -81.46 10.31 -46.05
N LYS A 104 -80.85 11.02 -47.00
CA LYS A 104 -81.52 11.44 -48.24
C LYS A 104 -81.99 10.23 -49.05
N LEU A 105 -81.15 9.18 -49.16
CA LEU A 105 -81.50 7.94 -49.86
C LEU A 105 -82.65 7.21 -49.16
N GLN A 106 -82.61 7.08 -47.84
CA GLN A 106 -83.68 6.47 -47.05
C GLN A 106 -84.97 7.29 -47.13
N PHE A 107 -84.89 8.62 -47.13
CA PHE A 107 -86.05 9.49 -47.31
C PHE A 107 -86.68 9.33 -48.70
N VAL A 108 -85.87 9.31 -49.76
CA VAL A 108 -86.36 9.05 -51.13
C VAL A 108 -86.95 7.65 -51.23
N ALA A 109 -86.28 6.63 -50.68
CA ALA A 109 -86.79 5.27 -50.65
C ALA A 109 -88.14 5.20 -49.90
N HIS A 110 -88.28 5.90 -48.78
CA HIS A 110 -89.49 5.94 -47.97
C HIS A 110 -90.65 6.71 -48.65
N ILE A 111 -90.37 7.70 -49.50
CA ILE A 111 -91.38 8.38 -50.33
C ILE A 111 -91.78 7.53 -51.54
N THR A 112 -90.83 6.77 -52.09
CA THR A 112 -91.01 5.98 -53.33
C THR A 112 -91.58 4.59 -53.05
N ASP A 113 -91.59 4.14 -51.79
CA ASP A 113 -92.15 2.86 -51.39
C ASP A 113 -93.68 2.82 -51.61
N LYS A 114 -94.18 1.73 -52.20
CA LYS A 114 -95.59 1.63 -52.63
C LYS A 114 -96.59 1.57 -51.47
N ASP A 115 -96.12 1.23 -50.27
CA ASP A 115 -96.93 1.06 -49.06
C ASP A 115 -97.07 2.36 -48.24
N GLY A 116 -96.54 3.48 -48.73
CA GLY A 116 -96.58 4.79 -48.05
C GLY A 116 -95.59 4.89 -46.87
N PRO A 117 -95.52 6.06 -46.21
CA PRO A 117 -94.60 6.24 -45.09
C PRO A 117 -94.94 5.25 -43.97
N LYS A 118 -93.94 4.45 -43.54
CA LYS A 118 -94.06 3.58 -42.36
C LYS A 118 -94.17 4.46 -41.11
N ILE A 119 -95.39 4.81 -40.75
CA ILE A 119 -95.70 5.48 -39.49
C ILE A 119 -95.36 4.47 -38.39
N ILE A 120 -94.24 4.68 -37.71
CA ILE A 120 -93.84 3.84 -36.58
C ILE A 120 -94.94 3.97 -35.53
N SER A 121 -95.61 2.84 -35.23
CA SER A 121 -96.67 2.81 -34.22
C SER A 121 -96.09 3.19 -32.86
N LEU A 122 -96.85 3.98 -32.08
CA LEU A 122 -96.46 4.37 -30.73
C LEU A 122 -96.15 3.12 -29.86
N GLU A 123 -96.90 2.04 -30.06
CA GLU A 123 -96.69 0.77 -29.35
C GLU A 123 -95.35 0.09 -29.68
N ASP A 124 -94.87 0.21 -30.91
CA ASP A 124 -93.59 -0.37 -31.33
C ASP A 124 -92.42 0.46 -30.81
N ASN A 125 -92.58 1.79 -30.74
CA ASN A 125 -91.63 2.68 -30.07
C ASN A 125 -91.54 2.39 -28.56
N ASP A 126 -92.67 2.20 -27.89
CA ASP A 126 -92.71 1.87 -26.46
C ASP A 126 -92.05 0.52 -26.15
N LYS A 127 -92.24 -0.49 -27.02
CA LYS A 127 -91.54 -1.79 -26.92
C LYS A 127 -90.04 -1.62 -27.11
N LEU A 128 -89.61 -0.90 -28.14
CA LEU A 128 -88.19 -0.64 -28.39
C LEU A 128 -87.54 0.18 -27.26
N GLU A 129 -88.27 1.11 -26.66
CA GLU A 129 -87.78 1.89 -25.52
C GLU A 129 -87.56 1.00 -24.30
N LYS A 130 -88.50 0.09 -24.00
CA LYS A 130 -88.33 -0.90 -22.93
C LYS A 130 -87.14 -1.83 -23.17
N GLU A 131 -86.97 -2.35 -24.38
CA GLU A 131 -85.82 -3.19 -24.75
C GLU A 131 -84.48 -2.45 -24.66
N ARG A 132 -84.46 -1.18 -25.11
CA ARG A 132 -83.27 -0.31 -24.97
C ARG A 132 -82.96 -0.03 -23.51
N LEU A 133 -83.96 0.19 -22.66
CA LEU A 133 -83.77 0.44 -21.24
C LEU A 133 -83.19 -0.80 -20.54
N GLN A 134 -83.73 -1.99 -20.84
CA GLN A 134 -83.22 -3.27 -20.34
C GLN A 134 -81.79 -3.52 -20.80
N SER A 135 -81.51 -3.39 -22.09
CA SER A 135 -80.17 -3.55 -22.66
C SER A 135 -79.17 -2.55 -22.08
N LYS A 136 -79.60 -1.31 -21.80
CA LYS A 136 -78.78 -0.29 -21.15
C LYS A 136 -78.49 -0.62 -19.70
N ALA A 137 -79.47 -1.17 -18.97
CA ALA A 137 -79.28 -1.65 -17.60
C ALA A 137 -78.27 -2.82 -17.55
N GLU A 138 -78.42 -3.80 -18.44
CA GLU A 138 -77.48 -4.92 -18.56
C GLU A 138 -76.07 -4.45 -18.94
N LEU A 139 -75.96 -3.52 -19.88
CA LEU A 139 -74.66 -2.97 -20.28
C LEU A 139 -74.00 -2.21 -19.12
N LYS A 140 -74.77 -1.45 -18.35
CA LYS A 140 -74.26 -0.74 -17.17
C LYS A 140 -73.73 -1.73 -16.13
N GLU A 141 -74.45 -2.82 -15.89
CA GLU A 141 -74.03 -3.85 -14.94
C GLU A 141 -72.79 -4.60 -15.42
N LYS A 142 -72.71 -4.97 -16.71
CA LYS A 142 -71.51 -5.57 -17.30
C LYS A 142 -70.31 -4.63 -17.25
N LYS A 143 -70.50 -3.32 -17.49
CA LYS A 143 -69.44 -2.30 -17.36
C LYS A 143 -68.95 -2.18 -15.91
N ARG A 144 -69.86 -2.18 -14.94
CA ARG A 144 -69.51 -2.17 -13.51
C ARG A 144 -68.65 -3.39 -13.16
N ARG A 145 -69.10 -4.59 -13.54
CA ARG A 145 -68.37 -5.84 -13.30
C ARG A 145 -67.02 -5.88 -14.02
N ALA A 146 -66.92 -5.35 -15.23
CA ALA A 146 -65.66 -5.24 -15.95
C ALA A 146 -64.67 -4.32 -15.21
N GLY A 147 -65.13 -3.16 -14.72
CA GLY A 147 -64.29 -2.25 -13.93
C GLY A 147 -63.82 -2.87 -12.61
N GLU A 148 -64.67 -3.65 -11.95
CA GLU A 148 -64.29 -4.39 -10.73
C GLU A 148 -63.22 -5.45 -11.01
N LEU A 149 -63.38 -6.22 -12.09
CA LEU A 149 -62.39 -7.21 -12.50
C LEU A 149 -61.07 -6.55 -12.92
N GLU A 150 -61.12 -5.43 -13.63
CA GLU A 150 -59.92 -4.67 -14.00
C GLU A 150 -59.19 -4.15 -12.75
N GLY A 151 -59.93 -3.66 -11.75
CA GLY A 151 -59.37 -3.26 -10.47
C GLY A 151 -58.67 -4.40 -9.74
N LEU A 152 -59.30 -5.58 -9.69
CA LEU A 152 -58.71 -6.78 -9.07
C LEU A 152 -57.46 -7.26 -9.83
N ILE A 153 -57.51 -7.27 -11.16
CA ILE A 153 -56.37 -7.67 -12.00
C ILE A 153 -55.19 -6.70 -11.78
N ARG A 154 -55.46 -5.39 -11.72
CA ARG A 154 -54.41 -4.38 -11.47
C ARG A 154 -53.80 -4.55 -10.08
N ALA A 155 -54.61 -4.75 -9.05
CA ALA A 155 -54.12 -4.99 -7.69
C ALA A 155 -53.28 -6.27 -7.58
N GLU A 156 -53.71 -7.36 -8.24
CA GLU A 156 -52.94 -8.61 -8.28
C GLU A 156 -51.63 -8.45 -9.06
N ALA A 157 -51.65 -7.73 -10.19
CA ALA A 157 -50.46 -7.45 -10.97
C ALA A 157 -49.43 -6.63 -10.17
N GLU A 158 -49.87 -5.59 -9.44
CA GLU A 158 -49.02 -4.82 -8.54
C GLU A 158 -48.46 -5.69 -7.40
N SER A 159 -49.29 -6.55 -6.81
CA SER A 159 -48.81 -7.48 -5.78
C SER A 159 -47.79 -8.48 -6.33
N LEU A 160 -47.95 -8.94 -7.56
CA LEU A 160 -47.05 -9.89 -8.20
C LEU A 160 -45.72 -9.23 -8.57
N ASP A 161 -45.75 -7.99 -9.06
CA ASP A 161 -44.54 -7.21 -9.36
C ASP A 161 -43.71 -6.97 -8.10
N ASN A 162 -44.35 -6.55 -7.00
CA ASN A 162 -43.68 -6.38 -5.71
C ASN A 162 -43.02 -7.68 -5.22
N ARG A 163 -43.71 -8.82 -5.37
CA ARG A 163 -43.16 -10.13 -5.00
C ARG A 163 -41.97 -10.51 -5.89
N LEU A 164 -42.05 -10.24 -7.19
CA LEU A 164 -40.97 -10.50 -8.13
C LEU A 164 -39.73 -9.68 -7.76
N GLN A 165 -39.89 -8.37 -7.53
CA GLN A 165 -38.80 -7.49 -7.10
C GLN A 165 -38.15 -7.99 -5.81
N GLN A 166 -38.95 -8.43 -4.83
CA GLN A 166 -38.41 -9.00 -3.60
C GLN A 166 -37.62 -10.28 -3.87
N THR A 167 -38.13 -11.20 -4.70
CA THR A 167 -37.41 -12.43 -5.04
C THR A 167 -36.12 -12.16 -5.83
N GLU A 168 -36.08 -11.13 -6.66
CA GLU A 168 -34.86 -10.72 -7.36
C GLU A 168 -33.81 -10.17 -6.39
N GLN A 169 -34.23 -9.34 -5.42
CA GLN A 169 -33.35 -8.86 -4.36
C GLN A 169 -32.80 -10.02 -3.52
N ASP A 170 -33.65 -10.95 -3.11
CA ASP A 170 -33.25 -12.13 -2.37
C ASP A 170 -32.27 -12.99 -3.19
N ALA A 171 -32.53 -13.19 -4.48
CA ALA A 171 -31.63 -13.92 -5.37
C ALA A 171 -30.26 -13.21 -5.52
N MET A 172 -30.23 -11.88 -5.63
CA MET A 172 -28.98 -11.11 -5.68
C MET A 172 -28.19 -11.22 -4.36
N THR A 173 -28.87 -11.14 -3.21
CA THR A 173 -28.20 -11.29 -1.92
C THR A 173 -27.64 -12.71 -1.75
N ALA A 174 -28.40 -13.74 -2.14
CA ALA A 174 -27.94 -15.12 -2.11
C ALA A 174 -26.72 -15.33 -3.03
N ALA A 175 -26.73 -14.76 -4.24
CA ALA A 175 -25.60 -14.84 -5.16
C ALA A 175 -24.33 -14.15 -4.60
N ASN A 176 -24.49 -13.02 -3.90
CA ASN A 176 -23.38 -12.34 -3.25
C ASN A 176 -22.81 -13.16 -2.08
N LEU A 177 -23.68 -13.73 -1.25
CA LEU A 177 -23.27 -14.60 -0.14
C LEU A 177 -22.55 -15.86 -0.64
N LEU A 178 -22.99 -16.45 -1.75
CA LEU A 178 -22.30 -17.58 -2.37
C LEU A 178 -20.89 -17.22 -2.82
N ARG A 179 -20.70 -16.06 -3.48
CA ARG A 179 -19.35 -15.58 -3.85
C ARG A 179 -18.46 -15.32 -2.63
N GLU A 180 -19.03 -14.79 -1.55
CA GLU A 180 -18.30 -14.58 -0.30
C GLU A 180 -17.88 -15.91 0.34
N CYS A 181 -18.77 -16.90 0.34
CA CYS A 181 -18.45 -18.26 0.80
C CYS A 181 -17.34 -18.90 -0.05
N GLU A 182 -17.42 -18.80 -1.37
CA GLU A 182 -16.36 -19.30 -2.28
C GLU A 182 -15.01 -18.61 -2.02
N ALA A 183 -15.02 -17.30 -1.78
CA ALA A 183 -13.82 -16.54 -1.43
C ALA A 183 -13.23 -16.99 -0.08
N MET A 184 -14.06 -17.18 0.94
CA MET A 184 -13.64 -17.70 2.24
C MET A 184 -13.10 -19.14 2.13
N GLU A 185 -13.73 -20.00 1.34
CA GLU A 185 -13.26 -21.36 1.09
C GLU A 185 -11.90 -21.38 0.37
N ALA A 186 -11.72 -20.50 -0.62
CA ALA A 186 -10.44 -20.32 -1.31
C ALA A 186 -9.36 -19.81 -0.34
N GLU A 187 -9.68 -18.88 0.56
CA GLU A 187 -8.76 -18.42 1.60
C GLU A 187 -8.41 -19.55 2.58
N ILE A 188 -9.40 -20.31 3.05
CA ILE A 188 -9.17 -21.48 3.91
C ILE A 188 -8.26 -22.50 3.20
N ALA A 189 -8.48 -22.76 1.91
CA ALA A 189 -7.62 -23.66 1.13
C ALA A 189 -6.19 -23.09 1.00
N MET A 190 -6.06 -21.78 0.77
CA MET A 190 -4.76 -21.10 0.73
C MET A 190 -4.03 -21.20 2.07
N LEU A 191 -4.72 -20.95 3.19
CA LEU A 191 -4.20 -21.05 4.54
C LEU A 191 -3.80 -22.49 4.88
N LYS A 192 -4.61 -23.46 4.47
CA LYS A 192 -4.29 -24.89 4.59
C LYS A 192 -3.04 -25.25 3.79
N ASN A 193 -2.84 -24.70 2.60
CA ASN A 193 -1.65 -24.99 1.78
C ASN A 193 -0.40 -24.25 2.27
N LYS A 194 -0.54 -23.01 2.78
CA LYS A 194 0.57 -22.21 3.31
C LYS A 194 1.10 -22.74 4.65
N ARG A 195 0.23 -23.25 5.52
CA ARG A 195 0.63 -23.80 6.83
C ARG A 195 0.86 -25.30 6.75
N SER A 196 2.09 -25.73 7.08
CA SER A 196 2.38 -27.15 7.28
C SER A 196 1.52 -27.70 8.43
N ALA A 197 1.23 -29.01 8.43
CA ALA A 197 0.39 -29.64 9.47
C ALA A 197 0.92 -29.40 10.90
N THR A 198 2.23 -29.16 11.03
CA THR A 198 2.94 -28.86 12.27
C THR A 198 2.69 -27.45 12.81
N GLU A 199 2.26 -26.49 11.98
CA GLU A 199 1.93 -25.11 12.37
C GLU A 199 0.44 -24.91 12.66
N ARG A 200 -0.37 -25.95 12.48
CA ARG A 200 -1.80 -25.92 12.77
C ARG A 200 -2.02 -26.24 14.23
N ILE A 201 -2.07 -25.19 15.04
CA ILE A 201 -2.49 -25.29 16.44
C ILE A 201 -4.01 -25.30 16.52
N THR A 202 -4.55 -26.08 17.45
CA THR A 202 -5.96 -26.05 17.83
C THR A 202 -6.31 -24.73 18.50
N ILE A 203 -7.61 -24.40 18.58
CA ILE A 203 -8.08 -23.16 19.23
C ILE A 203 -7.60 -23.12 20.68
N ASP A 204 -7.68 -24.24 21.39
CA ASP A 204 -7.24 -24.34 22.78
C ASP A 204 -5.73 -24.13 22.93
N GLU A 205 -4.91 -24.73 22.06
CA GLU A 205 -3.47 -24.49 22.02
C GLU A 205 -3.13 -23.03 21.67
N SER A 206 -3.92 -22.39 20.80
CA SER A 206 -3.76 -20.97 20.48
C SER A 206 -4.05 -20.07 21.67
N LEU A 207 -5.07 -20.39 22.47
CA LEU A 207 -5.40 -19.65 23.68
C LEU A 207 -4.28 -19.79 24.73
N VAL A 208 -3.75 -20.99 24.91
CA VAL A 208 -2.60 -21.23 25.80
C VAL A 208 -1.37 -20.45 25.33
N LEU A 209 -1.07 -20.47 24.03
CA LEU A 209 0.08 -19.76 23.47
C LEU A 209 -0.10 -18.23 23.56
N GLN A 210 -1.33 -17.74 23.41
CA GLN A 210 -1.67 -16.33 23.63
C GLN A 210 -1.47 -15.93 25.11
N ASP A 211 -1.91 -16.75 26.06
CA ASP A 211 -1.69 -16.50 27.49
C ASP A 211 -0.19 -16.53 27.83
N GLU A 212 0.58 -17.45 27.26
CA GLU A 212 2.04 -17.45 27.38
C GLU A 212 2.67 -16.17 26.82
N GLN A 213 2.20 -15.68 25.67
CA GLN A 213 2.69 -14.45 25.07
C GLN A 213 2.32 -13.22 25.91
N LEU A 214 1.10 -13.16 26.45
CA LEU A 214 0.67 -12.12 27.38
C LEU A 214 1.55 -12.11 28.63
N ASN A 215 1.84 -13.29 29.19
CA ASN A 215 2.76 -13.43 30.32
C ASN A 215 4.19 -12.98 29.97
N LYS A 216 4.70 -13.35 28.79
CA LYS A 216 6.02 -12.88 28.29
C LYS A 216 6.04 -11.36 28.13
N MET A 217 5.00 -10.75 27.56
CA MET A 217 4.88 -9.30 27.44
C MET A 217 4.83 -8.61 28.81
N ALA A 218 4.03 -9.16 29.74
CA ALA A 218 3.95 -8.67 31.11
C ALA A 218 5.29 -8.76 31.85
N GLN A 219 6.16 -9.72 31.52
CA GLN A 219 7.51 -9.81 32.07
C GLN A 219 8.52 -8.87 31.38
N ILE A 220 8.36 -8.61 30.08
CA ILE A 220 9.24 -7.70 29.33
C ILE A 220 9.02 -6.25 29.77
N GLY A 221 7.78 -5.84 30.04
CA GLY A 221 7.45 -4.47 30.48
C GLY A 221 8.30 -3.98 31.67
N PRO A 222 8.32 -4.70 32.82
CA PRO A 222 9.16 -4.38 33.96
C PRO A 222 10.66 -4.39 33.64
N LYS A 223 11.13 -5.34 32.80
CA LYS A 223 12.54 -5.38 32.38
C LYS A 223 12.92 -4.14 31.57
N THR A 224 12.04 -3.69 30.67
CA THR A 224 12.25 -2.45 29.92
C THR A 224 12.22 -1.23 30.82
N ALA A 225 11.27 -1.15 31.76
CA ALA A 225 11.22 -0.07 32.75
C ALA A 225 12.52 0.00 33.60
N ALA A 226 12.95 -1.14 34.15
CA ALA A 226 14.19 -1.23 34.91
C ALA A 226 15.43 -0.89 34.07
N ALA A 227 15.47 -1.27 32.79
CA ALA A 227 16.55 -0.87 31.88
C ALA A 227 16.54 0.64 31.61
N THR A 228 15.37 1.25 31.41
CA THR A 228 15.27 2.71 31.22
C THR A 228 15.70 3.50 32.45
N GLU A 229 15.39 3.00 33.65
CA GLU A 229 15.85 3.58 34.91
C GLU A 229 17.38 3.43 35.08
N LYS A 230 17.95 2.27 34.75
CA LYS A 230 19.41 2.10 34.73
C LYS A 230 20.10 3.04 33.74
N ILE A 231 19.51 3.25 32.56
CA ILE A 231 20.02 4.20 31.57
C ILE A 231 19.98 5.63 32.12
N SER A 232 18.87 6.06 32.74
CA SER A 232 18.76 7.40 33.29
C SER A 232 19.74 7.64 34.45
N ALA A 233 19.90 6.66 35.35
CA ALA A 233 20.88 6.69 36.42
C ALA A 233 22.33 6.75 35.89
N THR A 234 22.65 5.90 34.91
CA THR A 234 23.99 5.87 34.29
C THR A 234 24.28 7.19 33.57
N LYS A 235 23.31 7.75 32.85
CA LYS A 235 23.43 9.07 32.20
C LYS A 235 23.69 10.18 33.21
N SER A 236 23.02 10.14 34.37
CA SER A 236 23.30 11.07 35.47
C SER A 236 24.72 10.89 36.02
N ASN A 237 25.20 9.66 36.19
CA ASN A 237 26.56 9.40 36.68
C ASN A 237 27.62 9.83 35.67
N ILE A 238 27.43 9.56 34.38
CA ILE A 238 28.30 10.05 33.31
C ILE A 238 28.38 11.57 33.34
N LYS A 239 27.25 12.27 33.52
CA LYS A 239 27.25 13.75 33.63
C LYS A 239 28.07 14.23 34.84
N LYS A 240 27.96 13.56 35.99
CA LYS A 240 28.77 13.88 37.20
C LYS A 240 30.27 13.63 36.95
N HIS A 241 30.63 12.48 36.38
CA HIS A 241 32.02 12.15 36.08
C HIS A 241 32.62 13.07 35.02
N LYS A 242 31.85 13.46 34.00
CA LYS A 242 32.29 14.44 33.00
C LYS A 242 32.61 15.80 33.66
N ALA A 243 31.72 16.30 34.53
CA ALA A 243 31.96 17.55 35.25
C ALA A 243 33.20 17.45 36.18
N MET A 244 33.39 16.31 36.84
CA MET A 244 34.58 16.07 37.65
C MET A 244 35.86 16.01 36.79
N TYR A 245 35.79 15.37 35.63
CA TYR A 245 36.90 15.31 34.67
C TYR A 245 37.26 16.70 34.15
N GLU A 246 36.29 17.51 33.74
CA GLU A 246 36.51 18.90 33.31
C GLU A 246 37.17 19.74 34.42
N LYS A 247 36.76 19.54 35.69
CA LYS A 247 37.40 20.19 36.84
C LYS A 247 38.85 19.74 37.02
N LEU A 248 39.12 18.44 36.93
CA LEU A 248 40.48 17.89 37.03
C LEU A 248 41.37 18.31 35.84
N GLU A 249 40.81 18.41 34.64
CA GLU A 249 41.52 18.90 33.46
C GLU A 249 41.88 20.38 33.63
N GLY A 250 40.97 21.18 34.18
CA GLY A 250 41.24 22.57 34.57
C GLY A 250 42.39 22.67 35.58
N GLN A 251 42.34 21.88 36.66
CA GLN A 251 43.40 21.82 37.66
C GLN A 251 44.73 21.35 37.08
N LYS A 252 44.73 20.35 36.19
CA LYS A 252 45.94 19.89 35.50
C LYS A 252 46.53 20.98 34.62
N LYS A 253 45.70 21.72 33.88
CA LYS A 253 46.16 22.85 33.06
C LYS A 253 46.76 23.96 33.93
N GLU A 254 46.16 24.24 35.09
CA GLU A 254 46.67 25.21 36.06
C GLU A 254 48.01 24.76 36.66
N MET A 255 48.09 23.52 37.16
CA MET A 255 49.34 22.91 37.64
C MET A 255 50.44 22.88 36.58
N ASN A 256 50.10 22.56 35.32
CA ASN A 256 51.06 22.57 34.22
C ASN A 256 51.52 24.00 33.88
N LYS A 257 50.65 25.00 33.98
CA LYS A 257 51.04 26.40 33.84
C LYS A 257 51.96 26.83 34.97
N GLU A 258 51.64 26.48 36.22
CA GLU A 258 52.51 26.75 37.36
C GLU A 258 53.86 26.04 37.22
N GLN A 259 53.88 24.81 36.72
CA GLN A 259 55.11 24.07 36.47
C GLN A 259 55.92 24.70 35.34
N ALA A 260 55.28 25.06 34.22
CA ALA A 260 55.93 25.78 33.12
C ALA A 260 56.47 27.14 33.61
N ASP A 261 55.74 27.85 34.47
CA ASP A 261 56.19 29.10 35.09
C ASP A 261 57.37 28.88 36.05
N ARG A 262 57.43 27.74 36.77
CA ARG A 262 58.59 27.36 37.59
C ARG A 262 59.80 26.98 36.74
N GLU A 263 59.57 26.27 35.64
CA GLU A 263 60.61 25.92 34.67
C GLU A 263 61.15 27.17 33.96
N LEU A 264 60.28 28.13 33.63
CA LEU A 264 60.64 29.45 33.08
C LEU A 264 61.34 30.35 34.11
N LYS A 265 60.97 30.27 35.40
CA LYS A 265 61.60 31.02 36.50
C LYS A 265 62.87 30.36 37.07
N GLY A 266 63.29 29.21 36.52
CA GLY A 266 64.64 28.69 36.67
C GLY A 266 64.97 28.16 38.07
N THR A 267 64.65 26.90 38.33
CA THR A 267 65.52 26.02 39.11
C THR A 267 66.39 25.21 38.16
N ARG A 268 67.20 25.90 37.36
CA ARG A 268 68.45 25.35 36.85
C ARG A 268 69.48 25.60 37.95
N ASP A 269 69.77 24.58 38.75
CA ASP A 269 70.87 24.68 39.70
C ASP A 269 72.17 24.61 38.89
N GLU A 270 72.61 25.77 38.40
CA GLU A 270 73.79 25.96 37.55
C GLU A 270 75.03 25.32 38.20
N ARG A 271 75.08 25.34 39.54
CA ARG A 271 76.12 24.67 40.34
C ARG A 271 76.08 23.15 40.22
N ALA A 272 74.89 22.54 40.13
CA ALA A 272 74.76 21.09 39.95
C ALA A 272 75.17 20.66 38.54
N GLU A 273 74.83 21.47 37.52
CA GLU A 273 75.27 21.23 36.13
C GLU A 273 76.79 21.39 35.97
N GLU A 274 77.38 22.42 36.59
CA GLU A 274 78.84 22.61 36.64
C GLU A 274 79.55 21.47 37.38
N ALA A 275 79.00 21.01 38.50
CA ALA A 275 79.55 19.88 39.24
C ALA A 275 79.50 18.58 38.43
N CYS A 276 78.39 18.31 37.74
CA CYS A 276 78.27 17.14 36.86
C CYS A 276 79.25 17.22 35.67
N ARG A 277 79.41 18.41 35.07
CA ARG A 277 80.42 18.65 34.02
C ARG A 277 81.83 18.40 34.54
N TRP A 278 82.15 18.91 35.73
CA TRP A 278 83.48 18.71 36.33
C TRP A 278 83.75 17.24 36.63
N ILE A 279 82.79 16.52 37.24
CA ILE A 279 82.93 15.08 37.52
C ILE A 279 83.11 14.30 36.22
N THR A 280 82.34 14.61 35.17
CA THR A 280 82.43 13.94 33.88
C THR A 280 83.82 14.17 33.24
N ASN A 281 84.31 15.41 33.25
CA ASN A 281 85.62 15.76 32.70
C ASN A 281 86.77 15.13 33.52
N ALA A 282 86.67 15.15 34.86
CA ALA A 282 87.65 14.51 35.73
C ALA A 282 87.68 13.00 35.51
N THR A 283 86.51 12.36 35.39
CA THR A 283 86.40 10.92 35.11
C THR A 283 87.03 10.57 33.76
N ALA A 284 86.77 11.35 32.71
CA ALA A 284 87.38 11.14 31.40
C ALA A 284 88.93 11.27 31.44
N LEU A 285 89.45 12.28 32.15
CA LEU A 285 90.90 12.46 32.33
C LEU A 285 91.52 11.29 33.10
N TYR A 286 90.90 10.86 34.20
CA TYR A 286 91.38 9.73 35.00
C TYR A 286 91.32 8.41 34.23
N SER A 287 90.26 8.17 33.46
CA SER A 287 90.15 6.98 32.60
C SER A 287 91.25 6.98 31.53
N SER A 288 91.51 8.13 30.88
CA SER A 288 92.61 8.26 29.91
C SER A 288 93.99 8.05 30.54
N LEU A 289 94.28 8.64 31.70
CA LEU A 289 95.58 8.52 32.37
C LEU A 289 95.86 7.10 32.88
N LEU A 290 94.82 6.39 33.32
CA LEU A 290 94.90 5.00 33.76
C LEU A 290 94.80 4.00 32.60
N GLY A 291 94.58 4.46 31.35
CA GLY A 291 94.40 3.59 30.19
C GLY A 291 93.16 2.69 30.28
N ILE A 292 92.15 3.14 31.02
CA ILE A 292 90.88 2.44 31.21
C ILE A 292 89.97 2.80 30.04
N ARG A 293 89.62 1.81 29.22
CA ARG A 293 88.69 1.97 28.09
C ARG A 293 87.25 1.97 28.57
N SER A 294 86.91 1.05 29.46
CA SER A 294 85.59 0.95 30.05
C SER A 294 85.71 0.45 31.49
N ALA A 295 84.86 0.98 32.36
CA ALA A 295 84.69 0.49 33.72
C ALA A 295 83.19 0.46 34.01
N TYR A 296 82.67 -0.71 34.35
CA TYR A 296 81.27 -0.86 34.73
C TYR A 296 81.14 -1.87 35.87
N ALA A 297 80.15 -1.62 36.72
CA ALA A 297 79.80 -2.52 37.81
C ALA A 297 78.59 -3.37 37.39
N LEU A 298 78.65 -4.67 37.65
CA LEU A 298 77.58 -5.62 37.41
C LEU A 298 76.82 -5.89 38.71
N GLY A 299 75.49 -5.76 38.65
CA GLY A 299 74.57 -6.07 39.75
C GLY A 299 74.07 -4.85 40.55
N SER A 300 72.96 -5.06 41.29
CA SER A 300 72.42 -4.10 42.25
C SER A 300 72.04 -4.85 43.54
N PRO A 301 72.84 -4.79 44.61
CA PRO A 301 74.11 -4.06 44.78
C PRO A 301 75.26 -4.61 43.90
N PRO A 302 76.28 -3.80 43.58
CA PRO A 302 77.37 -4.19 42.67
C PRO A 302 78.14 -5.38 43.26
N THR A 303 78.09 -6.50 42.56
CA THR A 303 78.71 -7.77 42.98
C THR A 303 80.08 -7.95 42.32
N GLU A 304 80.29 -7.31 41.16
CA GLU A 304 81.53 -7.40 40.39
C GLU A 304 81.78 -6.07 39.67
N MET A 305 83.03 -5.62 39.62
CA MET A 305 83.45 -4.49 38.79
C MET A 305 84.43 -4.98 37.75
N ILE A 306 84.14 -4.63 36.50
CA ILE A 306 84.95 -4.98 35.36
C ILE A 306 85.65 -3.72 34.86
N ILE A 307 86.98 -3.78 34.79
CA ILE A 307 87.83 -2.71 34.26
C ILE A 307 88.58 -3.25 33.05
N GLU A 308 88.35 -2.65 31.89
CA GLU A 308 89.04 -2.98 30.65
C GLU A 308 90.19 -1.99 30.41
N TYR A 309 91.41 -2.52 30.32
CA TYR A 309 92.61 -1.76 29.99
C TYR A 309 92.99 -1.93 28.52
N GLU A 310 93.48 -0.85 27.92
CA GLU A 310 94.03 -0.86 26.55
C GLU A 310 95.57 -0.77 26.60
N ARG A 311 96.26 -1.74 25.99
CA ARG A 311 97.74 -1.81 25.97
C ARG A 311 98.32 -1.34 24.63
N THR A 312 97.76 -1.81 23.52
CA THR A 312 98.13 -1.54 22.10
C THR A 312 96.92 -1.90 21.22
N GLU A 313 96.78 -1.29 20.03
CA GLU A 313 95.67 -1.55 19.10
C GLU A 313 95.38 -3.05 18.94
N GLY A 314 94.33 -3.54 19.61
CA GLY A 314 93.85 -4.93 19.54
C GLY A 314 94.12 -5.86 20.73
N ASP A 315 94.90 -5.48 21.75
CA ASP A 315 95.09 -6.28 22.98
C ASP A 315 94.48 -5.57 24.21
N SER A 316 93.31 -6.03 24.64
CA SER A 316 92.58 -5.52 25.81
C SER A 316 92.59 -6.54 26.94
N ARG A 317 92.99 -6.11 28.15
CA ARG A 317 92.97 -6.96 29.35
C ARG A 317 91.88 -6.52 30.28
N THR A 318 91.16 -7.48 30.84
CA THR A 318 89.99 -7.21 31.68
C THR A 318 90.28 -7.63 33.10
N LEU A 319 90.28 -6.68 34.03
CA LEU A 319 90.37 -6.96 35.46
C LEU A 319 88.95 -7.05 36.02
N SER A 320 88.59 -8.22 36.53
CA SER A 320 87.38 -8.45 37.31
C SER A 320 87.72 -8.33 38.79
N ILE A 321 87.00 -7.48 39.50
CA ILE A 321 87.11 -7.30 40.95
C ILE A 321 85.79 -7.75 41.57
N LYS A 322 85.85 -8.77 42.44
CA LYS A 322 84.67 -9.34 43.09
C LYS A 322 84.43 -8.68 44.43
N PHE A 323 83.21 -8.19 44.64
CA PHE A 323 82.79 -7.55 45.87
C PHE A 323 81.93 -8.48 46.73
N GLY A 324 82.10 -8.37 48.04
CA GLY A 324 81.18 -8.96 49.02
C GLY A 324 79.88 -8.15 49.15
N ARG A 325 78.87 -8.74 49.81
CA ARG A 325 77.60 -8.05 50.13
C ARG A 325 77.78 -6.80 51.00
N ASP A 326 78.94 -6.66 51.63
CA ASP A 326 79.41 -5.55 52.43
C ASP A 326 80.11 -4.46 51.60
N GLY A 327 80.21 -4.60 50.28
CA GLY A 327 80.86 -3.65 49.38
C GLY A 327 82.39 -3.68 49.43
N LYS A 328 82.98 -4.64 50.15
CA LYS A 328 84.44 -4.83 50.25
C LYS A 328 84.95 -5.77 49.18
N MET A 329 86.16 -5.53 48.70
CA MET A 329 86.87 -6.42 47.77
C MET A 329 87.15 -7.75 48.46
N ARG A 330 86.77 -8.84 47.79
CA ARG A 330 87.08 -10.21 48.23
C ARG A 330 88.17 -10.85 47.40
N ASP A 331 88.21 -10.53 46.11
CA ASP A 331 89.10 -11.15 45.15
C ASP A 331 89.21 -10.27 43.90
N ALA A 332 90.27 -10.45 43.11
CA ALA A 332 90.40 -9.84 41.80
C ALA A 332 91.18 -10.76 40.85
N GLU A 333 90.77 -10.78 39.58
CA GLU A 333 91.26 -11.72 38.57
C GLU A 333 91.41 -11.02 37.23
N LEU A 334 92.49 -11.32 36.51
CA LEU A 334 92.69 -10.87 35.13
C LEU A 334 92.09 -11.88 34.17
N VAL A 335 90.95 -11.53 33.60
CA VAL A 335 90.29 -12.31 32.56
C VAL A 335 91.07 -12.14 31.25
N HIS A 336 91.45 -13.28 30.64
CA HIS A 336 92.22 -13.37 29.39
C HIS A 336 93.73 -13.07 29.50
N SER A 337 94.35 -13.27 30.67
CA SER A 337 95.82 -13.18 30.81
C SER A 337 96.40 -14.31 31.66
N ASN A 338 97.58 -14.83 31.31
CA ASN A 338 98.33 -15.81 32.10
C ASN A 338 99.18 -15.16 33.21
N ILE A 339 99.00 -13.86 33.46
CA ILE A 339 99.74 -13.14 34.50
C ILE A 339 99.03 -13.37 35.84
N ASP A 340 99.69 -14.07 36.74
CA ASP A 340 99.22 -14.21 38.11
C ASP A 340 99.39 -12.86 38.85
N ILE A 341 98.28 -12.36 39.41
CA ILE A 341 98.18 -11.14 40.22
C ILE A 341 97.75 -11.42 41.66
N GLN A 342 97.65 -12.69 42.06
CA GLN A 342 97.21 -13.08 43.40
C GLN A 342 98.11 -12.52 44.51
N ASP A 343 99.40 -12.34 44.22
CA ASP A 343 100.36 -11.67 45.12
C ASP A 343 99.98 -10.20 45.39
N LEU A 344 99.57 -9.45 44.36
CA LEU A 344 99.09 -8.08 44.49
C LEU A 344 97.73 -8.03 45.19
N VAL A 345 96.82 -8.95 44.85
CA VAL A 345 95.49 -9.01 45.48
C VAL A 345 95.63 -9.28 46.97
N GLN A 346 96.47 -10.23 47.39
CA GLN A 346 96.71 -10.52 48.81
C GLN A 346 97.38 -9.36 49.56
N ALA A 347 98.24 -8.58 48.90
CA ALA A 347 98.87 -7.40 49.50
C ALA A 347 97.87 -6.25 49.76
N TYR A 348 96.90 -6.05 48.86
CA TYR A 348 95.93 -4.94 48.93
C TYR A 348 94.57 -5.33 49.53
N LEU A 349 94.30 -6.62 49.76
CA LEU A 349 93.08 -7.10 50.42
C LEU A 349 92.89 -6.54 51.86
N PRO A 350 93.94 -6.42 52.70
CA PRO A 350 93.78 -5.87 54.05
C PRO A 350 93.49 -4.36 54.08
N SER A 351 94.08 -3.60 53.15
CA SER A 351 93.93 -2.14 53.07
C SER A 351 92.70 -1.71 52.28
N GLN A 352 92.11 -2.61 51.47
CA GLN A 352 90.97 -2.33 50.60
C GLN A 352 91.24 -1.17 49.60
N ASP A 353 92.51 -0.95 49.25
CA ASP A 353 92.91 0.08 48.32
C ASP A 353 92.82 -0.41 46.86
N LEU A 354 91.61 -0.30 46.30
CA LEU A 354 91.33 -0.65 44.91
C LEU A 354 92.14 0.19 43.92
N ARG A 355 92.45 1.45 44.27
CA ARG A 355 93.16 2.36 43.37
C ARG A 355 94.61 1.93 43.23
N ALA A 356 95.28 1.62 44.34
CA ALA A 356 96.64 1.11 44.32
C ALA A 356 96.71 -0.23 43.59
N LEU A 357 95.75 -1.13 43.82
CA LEU A 357 95.65 -2.40 43.10
C LEU A 357 95.53 -2.20 41.59
N VAL A 358 94.63 -1.33 41.12
CA VAL A 358 94.45 -1.02 39.69
C VAL A 358 95.72 -0.44 39.07
N GLN A 359 96.45 0.42 39.80
CA GLN A 359 97.70 1.01 39.32
C GLN A 359 98.83 -0.01 39.20
N GLU A 360 99.00 -0.88 40.20
CA GLU A 360 100.03 -1.94 40.18
C GLU A 360 99.71 -3.03 39.16
N VAL A 361 98.44 -3.43 39.05
CA VAL A 361 97.97 -4.35 38.01
C VAL A 361 98.23 -3.76 36.62
N ARG A 362 97.95 -2.47 36.42
CA ARG A 362 98.31 -1.78 35.17
C ARG A 362 99.82 -1.79 34.94
N ALA A 363 100.64 -1.43 35.94
CA ALA A 363 102.10 -1.41 35.79
C ALA A 363 102.65 -2.80 35.41
N ARG A 364 102.06 -3.87 35.96
CA ARG A 364 102.40 -5.26 35.66
C ARG A 364 101.86 -5.74 34.31
N ILE A 365 100.76 -5.15 33.83
CA ILE A 365 100.22 -5.38 32.49
C ILE A 365 101.05 -4.68 31.42
N VAL A 366 101.58 -3.49 31.70
CA VAL A 366 102.34 -2.67 30.76
C VAL A 366 103.80 -3.13 30.63
N ARG A 367 104.41 -3.62 31.72
CA ARG A 367 105.70 -4.36 31.67
C ARG A 367 105.57 -5.62 30.81
#